data_AF-W4V3S8-F1
#
_entry.id   AF-W4V3S8-F1
#
_cell.length_a   1.000
_cell.length_b   1.000
_cell.length_c   1.000
_cell.angle_alpha   90.00
_cell.angle_beta   90.00
_cell.angle_gamma   90.00
#
_symmetry.space_group_name_H-M   'P 1'
#
loop_
_entity.id
_entity.type
_entity.pdbx_description
1 polymer ?
#
loop_
_entity_poly.entity_id
_entity_poly.type
_entity_poly.pdbx_seq_one_letter_code
_entity_poly.pdbx_strand_id
1 'polypeptide(L)'
;MVGTGKGAEYGILIKGGEALETTHKINTIVFDKTGTITEGKPEVTDIVPVAGMTRERLLQIAASGEKGSEHPLGQAIVRGAEKENLEFLRVEKFEAIPGHGIENNIEGMNVLIGNKKLMDERDISLGELTIESDRLAGEGKTPMYIAVNNKISGIIAVADVVKENSAKAIKKLQSMGIEVAMITGDNRKTAEAIAKQVGIDRVLAEVLPQDKSNEVKKLQAEGKKVAMVGDGINDAPALAQADIGIAIGSGTDVAMESADIVLMKSDLMDVPTAIQLSKSTIRNIKENLFWAFGYNVAGIPIAAGVLYLFGGPLLNPIFAAAAMSLSSVSVLSNALRLKRFKPYK
;
A
#
# COMPACT_ATOMS: atom_id res chain seq x y z
N MET A 1 -11.94 15.94 -16.12
CA MET A 1 -10.83 16.81 -16.61
C MET A 1 -10.26 17.72 -15.53
N VAL A 2 -11.04 18.66 -14.94
CA VAL A 2 -10.47 19.54 -13.88
C VAL A 2 -9.96 18.74 -12.67
N GLY A 3 -10.67 17.69 -12.26
CA GLY A 3 -10.25 16.82 -11.15
C GLY A 3 -8.93 16.10 -11.39
N THR A 4 -8.77 15.44 -12.54
CA THR A 4 -7.52 14.75 -12.90
C THR A 4 -6.33 15.71 -13.02
N GLY A 5 -6.53 16.88 -13.63
CA GLY A 5 -5.49 17.92 -13.69
C GLY A 5 -5.10 18.45 -12.31
N LYS A 6 -6.08 18.63 -11.42
CA LYS A 6 -5.81 19.06 -10.04
C LYS A 6 -5.09 17.98 -9.23
N GLY A 7 -5.38 16.70 -9.48
CA GLY A 7 -4.61 15.59 -8.92
C GLY A 7 -3.15 15.64 -9.34
N ALA A 8 -2.90 15.84 -10.63
CA ALA A 8 -1.54 15.92 -11.17
C ALA A 8 -0.72 17.07 -10.55
N GLU A 9 -1.34 18.24 -10.27
CA GLU A 9 -0.69 19.35 -9.55
C GLU A 9 -0.21 18.95 -8.13
N TYR A 10 -0.84 17.96 -7.50
CA TYR A 10 -0.43 17.43 -6.20
C TYR A 10 0.47 16.18 -6.29
N GLY A 11 0.74 15.68 -7.50
CA GLY A 11 1.49 14.44 -7.71
C GLY A 11 0.62 13.18 -7.69
N ILE A 12 -0.69 13.31 -7.93
CA ILE A 12 -1.65 12.20 -7.96
C ILE A 12 -2.14 12.01 -9.39
N LEU A 13 -1.61 11.00 -10.07
CA LEU A 13 -1.99 10.67 -11.45
C LEU A 13 -3.14 9.69 -11.42
N ILE A 14 -4.30 10.08 -11.97
CA ILE A 14 -5.49 9.23 -12.01
C ILE A 14 -5.75 8.82 -13.45
N LYS A 15 -5.80 7.51 -13.73
CA LYS A 15 -6.05 6.97 -15.06
C LYS A 15 -7.54 6.93 -15.36
N GLY A 16 -7.98 7.87 -16.16
CA GLY A 16 -9.35 7.91 -16.65
C GLY A 16 -10.38 8.43 -15.63
N GLY A 17 -11.63 8.53 -16.08
CA GLY A 17 -12.74 9.02 -15.26
C GLY A 17 -13.34 7.96 -14.33
N GLU A 18 -13.25 6.68 -14.71
CA GLU A 18 -13.78 5.56 -13.92
C GLU A 18 -13.04 5.41 -12.60
N ALA A 19 -11.71 5.50 -12.59
CA ALA A 19 -10.92 5.49 -11.36
C ALA A 19 -11.37 6.60 -10.39
N LEU A 20 -11.61 7.81 -10.90
CA LEU A 20 -12.16 8.92 -10.10
C LEU A 20 -13.55 8.61 -9.55
N GLU A 21 -14.41 7.92 -10.31
CA GLU A 21 -15.74 7.53 -9.85
C GLU A 21 -15.68 6.39 -8.83
N THR A 22 -14.90 5.35 -9.04
CA THR A 22 -14.85 4.22 -8.10
C THR A 22 -14.19 4.62 -6.78
N THR A 23 -13.16 5.49 -6.82
CA THR A 23 -12.44 5.95 -5.63
C THR A 23 -13.35 6.60 -4.58
N HIS A 24 -14.43 7.30 -4.95
CA HIS A 24 -15.29 7.96 -3.95
C HIS A 24 -16.16 6.97 -3.16
N LYS A 25 -16.34 5.76 -3.71
CA LYS A 25 -17.14 4.66 -3.13
C LYS A 25 -16.30 3.74 -2.25
N ILE A 26 -14.97 3.88 -2.27
CA ILE A 26 -14.06 3.08 -1.44
C ILE A 26 -14.39 3.27 0.05
N ASN A 27 -14.52 2.15 0.74
CA ASN A 27 -14.79 2.09 2.17
C ASN A 27 -13.74 1.27 2.94
N THR A 28 -12.87 0.54 2.23
CA THR A 28 -11.79 -0.24 2.83
C THR A 28 -10.50 -0.01 2.05
N ILE A 29 -9.39 0.19 2.75
CA ILE A 29 -8.06 0.32 2.14
C ILE A 29 -7.15 -0.73 2.75
N VAL A 30 -6.47 -1.48 1.88
CA VAL A 30 -5.44 -2.43 2.25
C VAL A 30 -4.09 -1.82 1.86
N PHE A 31 -3.23 -1.60 2.84
CA PHE A 31 -1.86 -1.16 2.61
C PHE A 31 -0.93 -2.36 2.64
N ASP A 32 -0.06 -2.48 1.63
CA ASP A 32 1.15 -3.26 1.82
C ASP A 32 2.02 -2.63 2.92
N LYS A 33 2.77 -3.46 3.63
CA LYS A 33 3.68 -2.97 4.67
C LYS A 33 4.94 -2.35 4.05
N THR A 34 5.67 -3.13 3.26
CA THR A 34 7.04 -2.80 2.83
C THR A 34 7.01 -1.74 1.73
N GLY A 35 7.83 -0.69 1.84
CA GLY A 35 7.88 0.40 0.84
C GLY A 35 6.66 1.32 0.82
N THR A 36 5.56 0.94 1.48
CA THR A 36 4.30 1.69 1.55
C THR A 36 4.15 2.34 2.93
N ILE A 37 3.87 1.56 3.98
CA ILE A 37 3.82 2.04 5.38
C ILE A 37 5.22 2.33 5.90
N THR A 38 6.19 1.51 5.49
CA THR A 38 7.61 1.63 5.84
C THR A 38 8.42 2.15 4.67
N GLU A 39 9.68 2.54 4.91
CA GLU A 39 10.59 3.11 3.91
C GLU A 39 11.00 2.13 2.80
N GLY A 40 10.79 0.82 3.00
CA GLY A 40 11.19 -0.22 2.03
C GLY A 40 12.70 -0.47 2.04
N LYS A 41 13.39 0.00 3.08
CA LYS A 41 14.85 -0.11 3.23
C LYS A 41 15.15 -0.82 4.54
N PRO A 42 14.96 -2.14 4.60
CA PRO A 42 15.26 -2.91 5.78
C PRO A 42 16.74 -2.77 6.15
N GLU A 43 17.01 -2.63 7.44
CA GLU A 43 18.34 -2.58 8.04
C GLU A 43 18.48 -3.56 9.21
N VAL A 44 19.68 -4.09 9.41
CA VAL A 44 20.00 -4.90 10.59
C VAL A 44 19.97 -4.00 11.82
N THR A 45 19.21 -4.43 12.83
CA THR A 45 19.03 -3.67 14.08
C THR A 45 19.65 -4.38 15.26
N ASP A 46 19.48 -5.70 15.35
CA ASP A 46 19.99 -6.51 16.45
C ASP A 46 20.62 -7.80 15.91
N ILE A 47 21.68 -8.24 16.58
CA ILE A 47 22.36 -9.50 16.31
C ILE A 47 22.54 -10.19 17.66
N VAL A 48 21.87 -11.32 17.83
CA VAL A 48 21.78 -12.07 19.08
C VAL A 48 22.40 -13.46 18.87
N PRO A 49 23.71 -13.63 19.10
CA PRO A 49 24.37 -14.91 18.97
C PRO A 49 24.12 -15.83 20.17
N VAL A 50 24.19 -17.15 19.96
CA VAL A 50 24.26 -18.12 21.06
C VAL A 50 25.63 -18.09 21.74
N ALA A 51 25.71 -18.67 22.94
CA ALA A 51 26.97 -18.85 23.63
C ALA A 51 28.01 -19.58 22.76
N GLY A 52 29.20 -18.99 22.60
CA GLY A 52 30.28 -19.52 21.76
C GLY A 52 30.29 -19.04 20.31
N MET A 53 29.29 -18.25 19.88
CA MET A 53 29.29 -17.57 18.59
C MET A 53 29.52 -16.07 18.80
N THR A 54 30.38 -15.44 18.00
CA THR A 54 30.55 -13.98 18.05
C THR A 54 29.52 -13.29 17.17
N ARG A 55 29.21 -12.04 17.51
CA ARG A 55 28.30 -11.19 16.73
C ARG A 55 28.78 -11.07 15.28
N GLU A 56 30.07 -10.80 15.09
CA GLU A 56 30.70 -10.59 13.80
C GLU A 56 30.66 -11.89 12.97
N ARG A 57 30.95 -13.03 13.57
CA ARG A 57 30.92 -14.33 12.87
C ARG A 57 29.51 -14.71 12.45
N LEU A 58 28.51 -14.47 13.31
CA LEU A 58 27.11 -14.72 12.96
C LEU A 58 26.67 -13.87 11.77
N LEU A 59 26.97 -12.56 11.81
CA LEU A 59 26.66 -11.64 10.71
C LEU A 59 27.40 -12.04 9.43
N GLN A 60 28.67 -12.40 9.52
CA GLN A 60 29.49 -12.85 8.40
C GLN A 60 28.92 -14.10 7.72
N ILE A 61 28.53 -15.11 8.51
CA ILE A 61 27.92 -16.34 7.98
C ILE A 61 26.60 -16.02 7.28
N ALA A 62 25.73 -15.24 7.94
CA ALA A 62 24.43 -14.89 7.40
C ALA A 62 24.54 -14.08 6.10
N ALA A 63 25.37 -13.03 6.11
CA ALA A 63 25.60 -12.18 4.95
C ALA A 63 26.24 -12.94 3.78
N SER A 64 27.13 -13.90 4.06
CA SER A 64 27.72 -14.75 3.02
C SER A 64 26.66 -15.63 2.35
N GLY A 65 25.79 -16.27 3.14
CA GLY A 65 24.69 -17.08 2.61
C GLY A 65 23.65 -16.26 1.83
N GLU A 66 23.33 -15.05 2.29
CA GLU A 66 22.35 -14.16 1.66
C GLU A 66 22.89 -13.42 0.42
N LYS A 67 24.18 -13.52 0.09
CA LYS A 67 24.77 -12.82 -1.06
C LYS A 67 24.13 -13.21 -2.41
N GLY A 68 23.64 -14.44 -2.52
CA GLY A 68 22.91 -14.93 -3.70
C GLY A 68 21.40 -14.65 -3.68
N SER A 69 20.89 -14.05 -2.60
CA SER A 69 19.46 -13.80 -2.39
C SER A 69 19.08 -12.41 -2.90
N GLU A 70 18.00 -12.34 -3.69
CA GLU A 70 17.40 -11.06 -4.09
C GLU A 70 16.41 -10.53 -3.04
N HIS A 71 16.19 -11.27 -1.94
CA HIS A 71 15.21 -10.90 -0.94
C HIS A 71 15.65 -9.64 -0.18
N PRO A 72 14.78 -8.61 0.00
CA PRO A 72 15.15 -7.36 0.67
C PRO A 72 15.75 -7.54 2.08
N LEU A 73 15.25 -8.51 2.85
CA LEU A 73 15.81 -8.83 4.18
C LEU A 73 17.22 -9.42 4.09
N GLY A 74 17.49 -10.28 3.11
CA GLY A 74 18.82 -10.83 2.87
C GLY A 74 19.80 -9.74 2.47
N GLN A 75 19.40 -8.86 1.54
CA GLN A 75 20.20 -7.69 1.17
C GLN A 75 20.47 -6.75 2.35
N ALA A 76 19.54 -6.62 3.30
CA ALA A 76 19.78 -5.83 4.52
C ALA A 76 20.92 -6.42 5.36
N ILE A 77 20.97 -7.75 5.48
CA ILE A 77 22.04 -8.47 6.19
C ILE A 77 23.37 -8.31 5.46
N VAL A 78 23.38 -8.44 4.13
CA VAL A 78 24.57 -8.21 3.29
C VAL A 78 25.11 -6.79 3.48
N ARG A 79 24.25 -5.78 3.35
CA ARG A 79 24.62 -4.37 3.59
C ARG A 79 25.12 -4.13 5.01
N GLY A 80 24.54 -4.82 6.00
CA GLY A 80 24.99 -4.77 7.40
C GLY A 80 26.44 -5.23 7.55
N ALA A 81 26.80 -6.36 6.93
CA ALA A 81 28.17 -6.87 6.93
C ALA A 81 29.15 -5.98 6.15
N GLU A 82 28.72 -5.40 5.02
CA GLU A 82 29.53 -4.46 4.24
C GLU A 82 29.83 -3.17 5.02
N LYS A 83 28.84 -2.62 5.74
CA LYS A 83 29.04 -1.44 6.63
C LYS A 83 30.08 -1.72 7.71
N GLU A 84 30.21 -2.97 8.15
CA GLU A 84 31.19 -3.40 9.15
C GLU A 84 32.53 -3.88 8.54
N ASN A 85 32.68 -3.81 7.22
CA ASN A 85 33.85 -4.28 6.47
C ASN A 85 34.21 -5.75 6.75
N LEU A 86 33.20 -6.62 6.92
CA LEU A 86 33.41 -8.06 7.10
C LEU A 86 33.74 -8.73 5.76
N GLU A 87 34.73 -9.62 5.76
CA GLU A 87 35.05 -10.44 4.59
C GLU A 87 33.99 -11.52 4.38
N PHE A 88 33.56 -11.73 3.14
CA PHE A 88 32.58 -12.77 2.81
C PHE A 88 33.23 -14.14 2.67
N LEU A 89 32.55 -15.15 3.19
CA LEU A 89 32.94 -16.56 3.09
C LEU A 89 32.55 -17.13 1.72
N ARG A 90 33.25 -18.19 1.31
CA ARG A 90 32.95 -18.88 0.06
C ARG A 90 31.68 -19.74 0.23
N VAL A 91 30.67 -19.43 -0.58
CA VAL A 91 29.46 -20.26 -0.71
C VAL A 91 29.67 -21.29 -1.81
N GLU A 92 29.47 -22.57 -1.47
CA GLU A 92 29.62 -23.70 -2.40
C GLU A 92 28.28 -24.11 -3.02
N LYS A 93 27.20 -24.06 -2.23
CA LYS A 93 25.84 -24.36 -2.67
C LYS A 93 24.87 -23.33 -2.07
N PHE A 94 23.91 -22.90 -2.88
CA PHE A 94 22.83 -22.00 -2.49
C PHE A 94 21.50 -22.61 -2.96
N GLU A 95 20.50 -22.63 -2.09
CA GLU A 95 19.15 -23.11 -2.37
C GLU A 95 18.11 -22.22 -1.68
N ALA A 96 17.22 -21.62 -2.45
CA ALA A 96 16.13 -20.80 -1.93
C ALA A 96 14.88 -21.66 -1.67
N ILE A 97 14.27 -21.50 -0.50
CA ILE A 97 13.06 -22.21 -0.06
C ILE A 97 11.95 -21.16 0.09
N PRO A 98 11.09 -20.97 -0.93
CA PRO A 98 10.06 -19.92 -0.93
C PRO A 98 9.19 -19.97 0.33
N GLY A 99 8.97 -18.80 0.94
CA GLY A 99 8.18 -18.66 2.17
C GLY A 99 8.86 -19.15 3.47
N HIS A 100 10.09 -19.66 3.40
CA HIS A 100 10.81 -20.24 4.54
C HIS A 100 12.17 -19.57 4.77
N GLY A 101 13.01 -19.50 3.74
CA GLY A 101 14.36 -18.95 3.84
C GLY A 101 15.30 -19.52 2.78
N ILE A 102 16.56 -19.72 3.15
CA ILE A 102 17.61 -20.28 2.30
C ILE A 102 18.42 -21.36 3.04
N GLU A 103 18.90 -22.33 2.27
CA GLU A 103 19.86 -23.36 2.69
C GLU A 103 21.16 -23.19 1.90
N ASN A 104 22.28 -23.16 2.61
CA ASN A 104 23.59 -22.92 2.03
C ASN A 104 24.61 -23.95 2.49
N ASN A 105 25.63 -24.18 1.67
CA ASN A 105 26.88 -24.76 2.11
C ASN A 105 27.97 -23.69 2.07
N ILE A 106 28.54 -23.35 3.22
CA ILE A 106 29.55 -22.30 3.38
C ILE A 106 30.78 -22.92 4.03
N GLU A 107 31.89 -23.01 3.28
CA GLU A 107 33.13 -23.64 3.74
C GLU A 107 32.92 -25.05 4.36
N GLY A 108 32.04 -25.85 3.78
CA GLY A 108 31.69 -27.19 4.28
C GLY A 108 30.66 -27.22 5.42
N MET A 109 30.21 -26.06 5.93
CA MET A 109 29.15 -25.97 6.93
C MET A 109 27.78 -25.93 6.26
N ASN A 110 26.82 -26.74 6.73
CA ASN A 110 25.41 -26.56 6.34
C ASN A 110 24.82 -25.39 7.13
N VAL A 111 24.36 -24.36 6.43
CA VAL A 111 23.84 -23.13 7.02
C VAL A 111 22.41 -22.89 6.55
N LEU A 112 21.49 -22.78 7.50
CA LEU A 112 20.09 -22.43 7.26
C LEU A 112 19.83 -21.01 7.76
N ILE A 113 19.21 -20.18 6.93
CA ILE A 113 18.85 -18.80 7.27
C ILE A 113 17.39 -18.59 6.89
N GLY A 114 16.53 -18.29 7.85
CA GLY A 114 15.10 -18.18 7.53
C GLY A 114 14.20 -17.84 8.70
N ASN A 115 12.91 -18.07 8.51
CA ASN A 115 11.87 -17.86 9.51
C ASN A 115 11.69 -19.08 10.43
N LYS A 116 10.72 -18.99 11.35
CA LYS A 116 10.43 -20.06 12.30
C LYS A 116 9.96 -21.36 11.61
N LYS A 117 9.20 -21.25 10.50
CA LYS A 117 8.71 -22.42 9.76
C LYS A 117 9.89 -23.26 9.25
N LEU A 118 10.94 -22.63 8.73
CA LEU A 118 12.15 -23.34 8.31
C LEU A 118 12.83 -24.09 9.47
N MET A 119 12.89 -23.46 10.65
CA MET A 119 13.50 -24.08 11.83
C MET A 119 12.68 -25.27 12.31
N ASP A 120 11.35 -25.12 12.36
CA ASP A 120 10.43 -26.19 12.75
C ASP A 120 10.48 -27.36 11.73
N GLU A 121 10.52 -27.09 10.42
CA GLU A 121 10.62 -28.11 9.35
C GLU A 121 11.94 -28.90 9.38
N ARG A 122 13.00 -28.31 9.91
CA ARG A 122 14.33 -28.93 10.02
C ARG A 122 14.63 -29.47 11.42
N ASP A 123 13.62 -29.51 12.29
CA ASP A 123 13.70 -29.96 13.69
C ASP A 123 14.76 -29.20 14.52
N ILE A 124 14.93 -27.90 14.26
CA ILE A 124 15.92 -27.05 14.93
C ILE A 124 15.24 -26.32 16.10
N SER A 125 15.59 -26.73 17.32
CA SER A 125 15.10 -26.07 18.53
C SER A 125 15.72 -24.68 18.73
N LEU A 126 14.87 -23.68 18.94
CA LEU A 126 15.28 -22.30 19.26
C LEU A 126 15.77 -22.14 20.71
N GLY A 127 15.39 -23.05 21.62
CA GLY A 127 15.75 -22.98 23.04
C GLY A 127 15.45 -21.62 23.67
N GLU A 128 16.44 -21.05 24.37
CA GLU A 128 16.35 -19.76 25.08
C GLU A 128 16.15 -18.56 24.14
N LEU A 129 16.57 -18.68 22.86
CA LEU A 129 16.39 -17.61 21.87
C LEU A 129 14.93 -17.34 21.52
N THR A 130 14.00 -18.23 21.92
CA THR A 130 12.56 -18.00 21.75
C THR A 130 12.11 -16.71 22.44
N ILE A 131 12.67 -16.41 23.62
CA ILE A 131 12.31 -15.22 24.41
C ILE A 131 12.78 -13.95 23.69
N GLU A 132 14.03 -13.94 23.23
CA GLU A 132 14.59 -12.80 22.49
C GLU A 132 13.91 -12.61 21.14
N SER A 133 13.59 -13.70 20.43
CA SER A 133 12.83 -13.64 19.20
C SER A 133 11.46 -12.98 19.41
N ASP A 134 10.75 -13.41 20.45
CA ASP A 134 9.43 -12.88 20.77
C ASP A 134 9.47 -11.41 21.17
N ARG A 135 10.52 -11.00 21.91
CA ARG A 135 10.77 -9.60 22.25
C ARG A 135 11.00 -8.75 20.99
N LEU A 136 11.91 -9.19 20.13
CA LEU A 136 12.27 -8.48 18.88
C LEU A 136 11.07 -8.39 17.94
N ALA A 137 10.29 -9.46 17.80
CA ALA A 137 9.04 -9.45 17.03
C ALA A 137 8.01 -8.49 17.63
N GLY A 138 7.89 -8.43 18.96
CA GLY A 138 7.03 -7.47 19.67
C GLY A 138 7.44 -6.01 19.49
N GLU A 139 8.70 -5.75 19.15
CA GLU A 139 9.22 -4.42 18.79
C GLU A 139 8.97 -4.06 17.31
N GLY A 140 8.34 -4.95 16.53
CA GLY A 140 8.11 -4.75 15.10
C GLY A 140 9.32 -5.09 14.23
N LYS A 141 10.28 -5.84 14.76
CA LYS A 141 11.44 -6.34 14.01
C LYS A 141 11.15 -7.74 13.46
N THR A 142 11.80 -8.10 12.37
CA THR A 142 11.69 -9.43 11.77
C THR A 142 12.90 -10.27 12.15
N PRO A 143 12.77 -11.23 13.08
CA PRO A 143 13.86 -12.11 13.46
C PRO A 143 14.12 -13.15 12.36
N MET A 144 15.34 -13.15 11.83
CA MET A 144 15.87 -14.21 10.97
C MET A 144 16.71 -15.15 11.84
N TYR A 145 16.41 -16.45 11.77
CA TYR A 145 17.11 -17.48 12.52
C TYR A 145 18.24 -18.05 11.68
N ILE A 146 19.43 -18.17 12.27
CA ILE A 146 20.61 -18.72 11.62
C ILE A 146 20.94 -20.02 12.35
N ALA A 147 20.98 -21.12 11.61
CA ALA A 147 21.44 -22.41 12.13
C ALA A 147 22.64 -22.90 11.33
N VAL A 148 23.60 -23.51 12.04
CA VAL A 148 24.81 -24.08 11.47
C VAL A 148 24.89 -25.53 11.91
N ASN A 149 25.04 -26.45 10.95
CA ASN A 149 25.09 -27.90 11.17
C ASN A 149 23.94 -28.40 12.07
N ASN A 150 22.70 -28.03 11.71
CA ASN A 150 21.45 -28.35 12.42
C ASN A 150 21.37 -27.87 13.88
N LYS A 151 22.14 -26.84 14.24
CA LYS A 151 22.05 -26.19 15.56
C LYS A 151 21.84 -24.70 15.41
N ILE A 152 20.90 -24.14 16.18
CA ILE A 152 20.67 -22.71 16.21
C ILE A 152 21.95 -21.99 16.65
N SER A 153 22.36 -20.98 15.89
CA SER A 153 23.58 -20.20 16.08
C SER A 153 23.29 -18.74 16.46
N GLY A 154 22.08 -18.26 16.20
CA GLY A 154 21.63 -16.96 16.67
C GLY A 154 20.46 -16.41 15.87
N ILE A 155 20.10 -15.17 16.19
CA ILE A 155 19.06 -14.39 15.51
C ILE A 155 19.69 -13.11 14.98
N ILE A 156 19.34 -12.75 13.75
CA ILE A 156 19.58 -11.41 13.22
C ILE A 156 18.22 -10.76 12.99
N ALA A 157 17.95 -9.66 13.68
CA ALA A 157 16.72 -8.91 13.51
C ALA A 157 16.90 -7.80 12.49
N VAL A 158 16.00 -7.78 11.52
CA VAL A 158 15.94 -6.75 10.49
C VAL A 158 14.66 -5.96 10.69
N ALA A 159 14.73 -4.64 10.62
CA ALA A 159 13.57 -3.77 10.75
C ALA A 159 13.50 -2.83 9.55
N ASP A 160 12.28 -2.51 9.13
CA ASP A 160 12.03 -1.46 8.16
C ASP A 160 11.33 -0.31 8.88
N VAL A 161 11.86 0.89 8.73
CA VAL A 161 11.42 2.07 9.49
C VAL A 161 10.06 2.51 8.98
N VAL A 162 9.11 2.72 9.88
CA VAL A 162 7.80 3.29 9.55
C VAL A 162 7.97 4.74 9.09
N LYS A 163 7.36 5.10 7.96
CA LYS A 163 7.40 6.49 7.46
C LYS A 163 6.71 7.43 8.45
N GLU A 164 7.27 8.63 8.63
CA GLU A 164 6.79 9.61 9.61
C GLU A 164 5.30 9.98 9.44
N ASN A 165 4.83 9.99 8.20
CA ASN A 165 3.45 10.37 7.87
C ASN A 165 2.46 9.19 7.87
N SER A 166 2.91 7.95 8.05
CA SER A 166 2.05 6.76 7.95
C SER A 166 0.90 6.81 8.96
N ALA A 167 1.22 7.02 10.24
CA ALA A 167 0.21 7.11 11.30
C ALA A 167 -0.79 8.26 11.08
N LYS A 168 -0.32 9.40 10.54
CA LYS A 168 -1.20 10.55 10.23
C LYS A 168 -2.16 10.22 9.10
N ALA A 169 -1.68 9.58 8.04
CA ALA A 169 -2.50 9.19 6.89
C ALA A 169 -3.57 8.16 7.28
N ILE A 170 -3.19 7.15 8.07
CA ILE A 170 -4.10 6.10 8.55
C ILE A 170 -5.20 6.70 9.42
N LYS A 171 -4.83 7.52 10.41
CA LYS A 171 -5.79 8.25 11.25
C LYS A 171 -6.73 9.12 10.42
N LYS A 172 -6.21 9.75 9.37
CA LYS A 172 -7.03 10.58 8.48
C LYS A 172 -8.05 9.74 7.71
N LEU A 173 -7.65 8.60 7.17
CA LEU A 173 -8.53 7.66 6.47
C LEU A 173 -9.63 7.13 7.40
N GLN A 174 -9.27 6.73 8.62
CA GLN A 174 -10.24 6.31 9.65
C GLN A 174 -11.24 7.44 9.97
N SER A 175 -10.78 8.70 10.08
CA SER A 175 -11.68 9.86 10.28
C SER A 175 -12.63 10.12 9.10
N MET A 176 -12.33 9.56 7.92
CA MET A 176 -13.20 9.61 6.73
C MET A 176 -14.21 8.45 6.70
N GLY A 177 -14.24 7.61 7.73
CA GLY A 177 -15.11 6.43 7.84
C GLY A 177 -14.63 5.25 6.99
N ILE A 178 -13.33 5.18 6.70
CA ILE A 178 -12.72 4.13 5.88
C ILE A 178 -12.04 3.13 6.81
N GLU A 179 -12.35 1.84 6.64
CA GLU A 179 -11.64 0.75 7.31
C GLU A 179 -10.23 0.64 6.71
N VAL A 180 -9.22 0.58 7.57
CA VAL A 180 -7.83 0.44 7.15
C VAL A 180 -7.31 -0.92 7.59
N ALA A 181 -6.74 -1.66 6.64
CA ALA A 181 -6.08 -2.93 6.87
C ALA A 181 -4.62 -2.87 6.38
N MET A 182 -3.77 -3.71 6.97
CA MET A 182 -2.40 -3.94 6.51
C MET A 182 -2.25 -5.39 6.04
N ILE A 183 -1.55 -5.59 4.93
CA ILE A 183 -1.17 -6.89 4.41
C ILE A 183 0.36 -7.03 4.39
N THR A 184 0.87 -8.18 4.82
CA THR A 184 2.31 -8.44 4.83
C THR A 184 2.63 -9.93 4.85
N GLY A 185 3.82 -10.28 4.34
CA GLY A 185 4.39 -11.63 4.47
C GLY A 185 5.11 -11.86 5.81
N ASP A 186 5.30 -10.83 6.62
CA ASP A 186 5.91 -10.95 7.94
C ASP A 186 5.07 -11.81 8.88
N ASN A 187 5.72 -12.32 9.94
CA ASN A 187 5.02 -13.04 10.99
C ASN A 187 3.98 -12.16 11.68
N ARG A 188 2.98 -12.80 12.31
CA ARG A 188 1.86 -12.09 12.93
C ARG A 188 2.27 -11.10 14.04
N LYS A 189 3.25 -11.46 14.90
CA LYS A 189 3.69 -10.58 16.00
C LYS A 189 4.30 -9.27 15.48
N THR A 190 5.20 -9.37 14.50
CA THR A 190 5.84 -8.24 13.84
C THR A 190 4.79 -7.36 13.15
N ALA A 191 3.86 -7.97 12.41
CA ALA A 191 2.79 -7.26 11.74
C ALA A 191 1.87 -6.52 12.74
N GLU A 192 1.46 -7.16 13.83
CA GLU A 192 0.65 -6.54 14.88
C GLU A 192 1.39 -5.39 15.59
N ALA A 193 2.69 -5.53 15.83
CA ALA A 193 3.51 -4.47 16.41
C ALA A 193 3.56 -3.23 15.51
N ILE A 194 3.82 -3.41 14.21
CA ILE A 194 3.81 -2.30 13.24
C ILE A 194 2.40 -1.69 13.14
N ALA A 195 1.35 -2.52 13.03
CA ALA A 195 -0.03 -2.05 12.97
C ALA A 195 -0.39 -1.19 14.19
N LYS A 196 0.05 -1.59 15.39
CA LYS A 196 -0.16 -0.84 16.63
C LYS A 196 0.57 0.51 16.62
N GLN A 197 1.78 0.58 16.06
CA GLN A 197 2.52 1.84 15.94
C GLN A 197 1.79 2.86 15.06
N VAL A 198 1.12 2.41 14.00
CA VAL A 198 0.42 3.29 13.05
C VAL A 198 -1.10 3.39 13.24
N GLY A 199 -1.66 2.59 14.15
CA GLY A 199 -3.09 2.60 14.49
C GLY A 199 -3.99 1.83 13.51
N ILE A 200 -3.52 0.71 12.94
CA ILE A 200 -4.31 -0.17 12.06
C ILE A 200 -4.98 -1.27 12.88
N ASP A 201 -6.29 -1.46 12.67
CA ASP A 201 -7.09 -2.43 13.40
C ASP A 201 -7.06 -3.84 12.78
N ARG A 202 -6.99 -3.93 11.45
CA ARG A 202 -7.05 -5.22 10.72
C ARG A 202 -5.70 -5.56 10.10
N VAL A 203 -5.14 -6.71 10.48
CA VAL A 203 -3.83 -7.18 10.01
C VAL A 203 -3.97 -8.53 9.31
N LEU A 204 -3.45 -8.62 8.10
CA LEU A 204 -3.36 -9.82 7.27
C LEU A 204 -1.87 -10.19 7.17
N ALA A 205 -1.40 -11.00 8.11
CA ALA A 205 0.00 -11.40 8.23
C ALA A 205 0.29 -12.76 7.57
N GLU A 206 1.57 -13.06 7.35
CA GLU A 206 2.06 -14.29 6.74
C GLU A 206 1.48 -14.59 5.33
N VAL A 207 1.16 -13.53 4.58
CA VAL A 207 0.60 -13.64 3.22
C VAL A 207 1.71 -13.66 2.19
N LEU A 208 1.78 -14.72 1.38
CA LEU A 208 2.72 -14.81 0.27
C LEU A 208 2.33 -13.83 -0.85
N PRO A 209 3.28 -13.33 -1.67
CA PRO A 209 2.99 -12.39 -2.76
C PRO A 209 1.84 -12.84 -3.69
N GLN A 210 1.84 -14.11 -4.06
CA GLN A 210 0.82 -14.74 -4.92
C GLN A 210 -0.58 -14.82 -4.28
N ASP A 211 -0.66 -14.76 -2.95
CA ASP A 211 -1.92 -14.89 -2.20
C ASP A 211 -2.52 -13.53 -1.82
N LYS A 212 -1.79 -12.42 -2.03
CA LYS A 212 -2.30 -11.07 -1.70
C LYS A 212 -3.59 -10.73 -2.45
N SER A 213 -3.70 -11.13 -3.71
CA SER A 213 -4.92 -10.94 -4.51
C SER A 213 -6.11 -11.73 -3.94
N ASN A 214 -5.87 -12.93 -3.41
CA ASN A 214 -6.91 -13.74 -2.77
C ASN A 214 -7.44 -13.06 -1.49
N GLU A 215 -6.57 -12.43 -0.70
CA GLU A 215 -6.99 -11.68 0.48
C GLU A 215 -7.82 -10.43 0.12
N VAL A 216 -7.43 -9.69 -0.93
CA VAL A 216 -8.23 -8.59 -1.48
C VAL A 216 -9.61 -9.09 -1.93
N LYS A 217 -9.66 -10.23 -2.62
CA LYS A 217 -10.92 -10.85 -3.07
C LYS A 217 -11.82 -11.29 -1.91
N LYS A 218 -11.25 -11.80 -0.81
CA LYS A 218 -12.01 -12.12 0.41
C LYS A 218 -12.67 -10.87 1.00
N LEU A 219 -11.95 -9.76 1.07
CA LEU A 219 -12.51 -8.48 1.53
C LEU A 219 -13.64 -7.98 0.61
N GLN A 220 -13.47 -8.08 -0.71
CA GLN A 220 -14.52 -7.74 -1.66
C GLN A 220 -15.78 -8.62 -1.49
N ALA A 221 -15.59 -9.91 -1.19
CA ALA A 221 -16.68 -10.84 -0.90
C ALA A 221 -17.45 -10.50 0.40
N GLU A 222 -16.85 -9.76 1.34
CA GLU A 222 -17.54 -9.17 2.50
C GLU A 222 -18.46 -7.98 2.11
N GLY A 223 -18.56 -7.64 0.81
CA GLY A 223 -19.33 -6.50 0.31
C GLY A 223 -18.60 -5.16 0.39
N LYS A 224 -17.28 -5.19 0.67
CA LYS A 224 -16.44 -3.99 0.76
C LYS A 224 -16.03 -3.50 -0.62
N LYS A 225 -15.81 -2.20 -0.72
CA LYS A 225 -15.17 -1.55 -1.87
C LYS A 225 -13.74 -1.25 -1.51
N VAL A 226 -12.84 -2.02 -2.09
CA VAL A 226 -11.46 -2.19 -1.60
C VAL A 226 -10.50 -1.45 -2.52
N ALA A 227 -9.69 -0.57 -1.93
CA ALA A 227 -8.49 -0.08 -2.61
C ALA A 227 -7.25 -0.79 -2.06
N MET A 228 -6.37 -1.23 -2.95
CA MET A 228 -5.06 -1.78 -2.58
C MET A 228 -4.01 -0.71 -2.79
N VAL A 229 -3.11 -0.53 -1.83
CA VAL A 229 -2.02 0.45 -1.89
C VAL A 229 -0.69 -0.29 -1.73
N GLY A 230 0.21 -0.14 -2.70
CA GLY A 230 1.50 -0.84 -2.71
C GLY A 230 2.57 -0.11 -3.51
N ASP A 231 3.81 -0.60 -3.44
CA ASP A 231 4.91 -0.13 -4.30
C ASP A 231 4.90 -0.78 -5.70
N GLY A 232 4.12 -1.87 -5.81
CA GLY A 232 3.81 -2.63 -7.02
C GLY A 232 4.96 -3.47 -7.58
N ILE A 233 6.05 -3.69 -6.81
CA ILE A 233 7.06 -4.70 -7.16
C ILE A 233 6.49 -6.10 -6.96
N ASN A 234 5.89 -6.34 -5.78
CA ASN A 234 5.31 -7.63 -5.40
C ASN A 234 3.77 -7.60 -5.36
N ASP A 235 3.17 -6.43 -5.56
CA ASP A 235 1.74 -6.19 -5.32
C ASP A 235 0.91 -6.02 -6.58
N ALA A 236 1.51 -6.07 -7.77
CA ALA A 236 0.80 -5.87 -9.04
C ALA A 236 -0.47 -6.74 -9.19
N PRO A 237 -0.46 -8.05 -8.84
CA PRO A 237 -1.68 -8.86 -8.88
C PRO A 237 -2.77 -8.40 -7.88
N ALA A 238 -2.37 -7.90 -6.71
CA ALA A 238 -3.31 -7.39 -5.70
C ALA A 238 -3.86 -6.02 -6.08
N LEU A 239 -3.03 -5.14 -6.67
CA LEU A 239 -3.43 -3.85 -7.23
C LEU A 239 -4.50 -4.02 -8.33
N ALA A 240 -4.28 -4.97 -9.25
CA ALA A 240 -5.23 -5.27 -10.32
C ALA A 240 -6.52 -5.95 -9.85
N GLN A 241 -6.49 -6.67 -8.73
CA GLN A 241 -7.67 -7.33 -8.15
C GLN A 241 -8.58 -6.37 -7.36
N ALA A 242 -8.02 -5.28 -6.83
CA ALA A 242 -8.76 -4.29 -6.07
C ALA A 242 -9.80 -3.55 -6.94
N ASP A 243 -10.79 -2.91 -6.30
CA ASP A 243 -11.69 -2.00 -7.04
C ASP A 243 -10.94 -0.75 -7.50
N ILE A 244 -9.90 -0.35 -6.77
CA ILE A 244 -8.94 0.68 -7.13
C ILE A 244 -7.53 0.25 -6.70
N GLY A 245 -6.61 0.12 -7.64
CA GLY A 245 -5.18 -0.03 -7.37
C GLY A 245 -4.50 1.33 -7.23
N ILE A 246 -3.76 1.55 -6.13
CA ILE A 246 -2.97 2.75 -5.89
C ILE A 246 -1.49 2.38 -5.75
N ALA A 247 -0.66 2.79 -6.70
CA ALA A 247 0.79 2.64 -6.62
C ALA A 247 1.45 3.86 -5.96
N ILE A 248 2.42 3.63 -5.08
CA ILE A 248 3.19 4.70 -4.41
C ILE A 248 4.60 4.83 -4.97
N GLY A 249 5.02 6.08 -5.20
CA GLY A 249 6.39 6.45 -5.55
C GLY A 249 6.73 6.19 -7.02
N SER A 250 8.02 6.09 -7.31
CA SER A 250 8.56 5.65 -8.61
C SER A 250 8.49 4.13 -8.73
N GLY A 251 7.32 3.54 -8.48
CA GLY A 251 7.09 2.11 -8.62
C GLY A 251 7.61 1.60 -9.98
N THR A 252 7.91 0.31 -10.06
CA THR A 252 8.35 -0.31 -11.32
C THR A 252 7.34 -0.03 -12.44
N ASP A 253 7.77 -0.05 -13.69
CA ASP A 253 6.86 0.19 -14.84
C ASP A 253 5.61 -0.71 -14.78
N VAL A 254 5.76 -1.93 -14.27
CA VAL A 254 4.68 -2.91 -14.04
C VAL A 254 3.64 -2.41 -13.02
N ALA A 255 4.09 -1.80 -11.92
CA ALA A 255 3.22 -1.18 -10.91
C ALA A 255 2.44 0.00 -11.50
N MET A 256 3.15 0.86 -12.23
CA MET A 256 2.56 2.02 -12.88
C MET A 256 1.55 1.61 -13.95
N GLU A 257 1.72 0.47 -14.63
CA GLU A 257 0.76 -0.04 -15.60
C GLU A 257 -0.46 -0.66 -14.94
N SER A 258 -0.27 -1.40 -13.84
CA SER A 258 -1.33 -2.15 -13.14
C SER A 258 -2.24 -1.28 -12.27
N ALA A 259 -1.78 -0.11 -11.81
CA ALA A 259 -2.55 0.75 -10.91
C ALA A 259 -3.47 1.74 -11.64
N ASP A 260 -4.62 2.04 -11.04
CA ASP A 260 -5.58 3.06 -11.49
C ASP A 260 -5.15 4.47 -11.08
N ILE A 261 -4.47 4.57 -9.93
CA ILE A 261 -3.93 5.81 -9.38
C ILE A 261 -2.45 5.60 -9.09
N VAL A 262 -1.61 6.54 -9.52
CA VAL A 262 -0.17 6.56 -9.23
C VAL A 262 0.16 7.81 -8.43
N LEU A 263 0.75 7.62 -7.26
CA LEU A 263 1.24 8.71 -6.40
C LEU A 263 2.71 8.93 -6.71
N MET A 264 3.05 10.08 -7.29
CA MET A 264 4.42 10.38 -7.71
C MET A 264 5.38 10.54 -6.53
N LYS A 265 4.87 10.88 -5.35
CA LYS A 265 5.64 11.03 -4.12
C LYS A 265 5.45 9.80 -3.25
N SER A 266 6.45 9.50 -2.44
CA SER A 266 6.38 8.43 -1.45
C SER A 266 5.65 8.82 -0.15
N ASP A 267 4.76 9.81 -0.21
CA ASP A 267 4.01 10.32 0.96
C ASP A 267 2.63 9.65 1.06
N LEU A 268 2.40 8.93 2.16
CA LEU A 268 1.14 8.21 2.40
C LEU A 268 -0.07 9.17 2.53
N MET A 269 0.16 10.46 2.82
CA MET A 269 -0.89 11.50 2.85
C MET A 269 -1.52 11.77 1.48
N ASP A 270 -0.90 11.33 0.39
CA ASP A 270 -1.47 11.48 -0.95
C ASP A 270 -2.66 10.52 -1.17
N VAL A 271 -2.73 9.39 -0.43
CA VAL A 271 -3.88 8.46 -0.47
C VAL A 271 -5.19 9.11 0.02
N PRO A 272 -5.29 9.65 1.26
CA PRO A 272 -6.51 10.36 1.67
C PRO A 272 -6.80 11.58 0.79
N THR A 273 -5.77 12.23 0.25
CA THR A 273 -5.93 13.34 -0.71
C THR A 273 -6.61 12.90 -2.00
N ALA A 274 -6.20 11.76 -2.58
CA ALA A 274 -6.80 11.19 -3.78
C ALA A 274 -8.30 10.91 -3.56
N ILE A 275 -8.64 10.34 -2.41
CA ILE A 275 -10.04 10.05 -2.04
C ILE A 275 -10.85 11.33 -1.83
N GLN A 276 -10.26 12.33 -1.17
CA GLN A 276 -10.89 13.62 -0.96
C GLN A 276 -11.16 14.33 -2.31
N LEU A 277 -10.21 14.27 -3.23
CA LEU A 277 -10.31 14.83 -4.57
C LEU A 277 -11.41 14.13 -5.37
N SER A 278 -11.46 12.80 -5.32
CA SER A 278 -12.51 12.00 -5.93
C SER A 278 -13.90 12.37 -5.39
N LYS A 279 -14.09 12.39 -4.07
CA LYS A 279 -15.35 12.83 -3.42
C LYS A 279 -15.75 14.25 -3.83
N SER A 280 -14.80 15.17 -3.89
CA SER A 280 -15.04 16.57 -4.29
C SER A 280 -15.42 16.68 -5.77
N THR A 281 -14.80 15.88 -6.63
CA THR A 281 -15.08 15.83 -8.07
C THR A 281 -16.48 15.26 -8.32
N ILE A 282 -16.86 14.19 -7.64
CA ILE A 282 -18.19 13.58 -7.79
C ILE A 282 -19.29 14.49 -7.26
N ARG A 283 -19.06 15.20 -6.15
CA ARG A 283 -19.98 16.25 -5.70
C ARG A 283 -20.17 17.32 -6.77
N ASN A 284 -19.09 17.78 -7.39
CA ASN A 284 -19.15 18.78 -8.46
C ASN A 284 -19.91 18.27 -9.69
N ILE A 285 -19.71 17.00 -10.07
CA ILE A 285 -20.45 16.38 -11.18
C ILE A 285 -21.95 16.31 -10.86
N LYS A 286 -22.34 15.91 -9.65
CA LYS A 286 -23.75 15.88 -9.23
C LYS A 286 -24.38 17.27 -9.26
N GLU A 287 -23.67 18.30 -8.80
CA GLU A 287 -24.11 19.71 -8.91
C GLU A 287 -24.27 20.14 -10.38
N ASN A 288 -23.34 19.76 -11.26
CA ASN A 288 -23.43 20.09 -12.68
C ASN A 288 -24.62 19.43 -13.36
N LEU A 289 -24.90 18.15 -13.05
CA LEU A 289 -26.08 17.45 -13.54
C LEU A 289 -27.36 18.08 -13.02
N PHE A 290 -27.39 18.50 -11.75
CA PHE A 290 -28.54 19.21 -11.19
C PHE A 290 -28.84 20.50 -11.97
N TRP A 291 -27.84 21.32 -12.27
CA TRP A 291 -28.03 22.51 -13.09
C TRP A 291 -28.45 22.14 -14.51
N ALA A 292 -27.73 21.24 -15.17
CA ALA A 292 -28.02 20.83 -16.54
C ALA A 292 -29.46 20.32 -16.72
N PHE A 293 -29.95 19.49 -15.80
CA PHE A 293 -31.33 19.00 -15.85
C PHE A 293 -32.34 20.01 -15.32
N GLY A 294 -32.01 20.82 -14.32
CA GLY A 294 -32.92 21.79 -13.71
C GLY A 294 -33.52 22.77 -14.72
N TYR A 295 -32.70 23.33 -15.61
CA TYR A 295 -33.19 24.21 -16.67
C TYR A 295 -34.11 23.48 -17.67
N ASN A 296 -33.76 22.24 -18.04
CA ASN A 296 -34.56 21.45 -18.98
C ASN A 296 -35.89 20.99 -18.37
N VAL A 297 -35.87 20.50 -17.13
CA VAL A 297 -37.07 20.08 -16.38
C VAL A 297 -38.00 21.27 -16.18
N ALA A 298 -37.49 22.47 -15.91
CA ALA A 298 -38.30 23.68 -15.85
C ALA A 298 -38.84 24.11 -17.23
N GLY A 299 -38.04 23.92 -18.29
CA GLY A 299 -38.41 24.28 -19.66
C GLY A 299 -39.47 23.38 -20.29
N ILE A 300 -39.50 22.07 -19.97
CA ILE A 300 -40.43 21.10 -20.58
C ILE A 300 -41.91 21.46 -20.33
N PRO A 301 -42.38 21.73 -19.09
CA PRO A 301 -43.75 22.15 -18.83
C PRO A 301 -44.13 23.44 -19.56
N ILE A 302 -43.18 24.39 -19.65
CA ILE A 302 -43.39 25.66 -20.37
C ILE A 302 -43.57 25.39 -21.86
N ALA A 303 -42.71 24.56 -22.46
CA ALA A 303 -42.80 24.14 -23.86
C ALA A 303 -44.09 23.36 -24.16
N ALA A 304 -44.52 22.51 -23.22
CA ALA A 304 -45.74 21.71 -23.31
C ALA A 304 -47.04 22.53 -23.16
N GLY A 305 -46.94 23.84 -22.92
CA GLY A 305 -48.09 24.75 -22.91
C GLY A 305 -48.74 24.97 -21.55
N VAL A 306 -48.07 24.62 -20.43
CA VAL A 306 -48.61 24.93 -19.08
C VAL A 306 -48.85 26.43 -18.91
N LEU A 307 -47.94 27.29 -19.38
CA LEU A 307 -48.16 28.74 -19.35
C LEU A 307 -49.37 29.15 -20.22
N TYR A 308 -49.57 28.49 -21.35
CA TYR A 308 -50.68 28.76 -22.26
C TYR A 308 -52.04 28.41 -21.64
N LEU A 309 -52.13 27.32 -20.85
CA LEU A 309 -53.33 26.95 -20.12
C LEU A 309 -53.81 28.03 -19.12
N PHE A 310 -52.91 28.87 -18.61
CA PHE A 310 -53.22 30.00 -17.73
C PHE A 310 -53.27 31.36 -18.47
N GLY A 311 -53.40 31.35 -19.80
CA GLY A 311 -53.48 32.57 -20.63
C GLY A 311 -52.13 33.23 -20.95
N GLY A 312 -51.02 32.54 -20.69
CA GLY A 312 -49.65 33.00 -20.98
C GLY A 312 -49.15 32.62 -22.39
N PRO A 313 -47.95 33.09 -22.77
CA PRO A 313 -47.34 32.79 -24.06
C PRO A 313 -46.77 31.36 -24.13
N LEU A 314 -46.69 30.82 -25.36
CA LEU A 314 -45.91 29.60 -25.64
C LEU A 314 -44.39 29.89 -25.53
N LEU A 315 -43.59 28.84 -25.30
CA LEU A 315 -42.14 29.00 -25.15
C LEU A 315 -41.51 29.63 -26.41
N ASN A 316 -40.96 30.84 -26.26
CA ASN A 316 -40.24 31.50 -27.34
C ASN A 316 -38.81 30.92 -27.44
N PRO A 317 -38.34 30.54 -28.65
CA PRO A 317 -36.98 30.02 -28.88
C PRO A 317 -35.85 30.86 -28.28
N ILE A 318 -36.00 32.18 -28.19
CA ILE A 318 -35.01 33.08 -27.59
C ILE A 318 -34.80 32.77 -26.11
N PHE A 319 -35.89 32.55 -25.35
CA PHE A 319 -35.78 32.20 -23.93
C PHE A 319 -35.22 30.80 -23.72
N ALA A 320 -35.53 29.86 -24.61
CA ALA A 320 -34.92 28.53 -24.60
C ALA A 320 -33.40 28.59 -24.83
N ALA A 321 -32.96 29.39 -25.82
CA ALA A 321 -31.54 29.61 -26.10
C ALA A 321 -30.82 30.32 -24.93
N ALA A 322 -31.46 31.31 -24.30
CA ALA A 322 -30.94 31.98 -23.13
C ALA A 322 -30.79 31.02 -21.94
N ALA A 323 -31.79 30.18 -21.68
CA ALA A 323 -31.75 29.16 -20.62
C ALA A 323 -30.64 28.13 -20.86
N MET A 324 -30.45 27.64 -22.09
CA MET A 324 -29.34 26.74 -22.44
C MET A 324 -27.97 27.40 -22.23
N SER A 325 -27.84 28.68 -22.59
CA SER A 325 -26.60 29.43 -22.40
C SER A 325 -26.29 29.63 -20.91
N LEU A 326 -27.29 30.02 -20.10
CA LEU A 326 -27.15 30.17 -18.65
C LEU A 326 -26.82 28.85 -17.96
N SER A 327 -27.44 27.75 -18.39
CA SER A 327 -27.11 26.39 -17.93
C SER A 327 -25.63 26.09 -18.17
N SER A 328 -25.13 26.34 -19.38
CA SER A 328 -23.71 26.11 -19.72
C SER A 328 -22.76 26.96 -18.87
N VAL A 329 -23.08 28.24 -18.65
CA VAL A 329 -22.30 29.13 -17.78
C VAL A 329 -22.31 28.64 -16.32
N SER A 330 -23.45 28.17 -15.82
CA SER A 330 -23.57 27.66 -14.45
C SER A 330 -22.74 26.40 -14.23
N VAL A 331 -22.78 25.45 -15.18
CA VAL A 331 -21.99 24.22 -15.17
C VAL A 331 -20.50 24.53 -15.24
N LEU A 332 -20.07 25.39 -16.17
CA LEU A 332 -18.66 25.76 -16.31
C LEU A 332 -18.13 26.46 -15.06
N SER A 333 -18.88 27.44 -14.54
CA SER A 333 -18.50 28.18 -13.33
C SER A 333 -18.39 27.25 -12.13
N ASN A 334 -19.32 26.30 -12.01
CA ASN A 334 -19.28 25.31 -10.94
C ASN A 334 -18.08 24.36 -11.09
N ALA A 335 -17.80 23.86 -12.29
CA ALA A 335 -16.63 23.01 -12.55
C ALA A 335 -15.30 23.69 -12.19
N LEU A 336 -15.19 24.99 -12.45
CA LEU A 336 -14.00 25.78 -12.12
C LEU A 336 -13.76 25.94 -10.62
N ARG A 337 -14.78 25.77 -9.76
CA ARG A 337 -14.59 25.78 -8.29
C ARG A 337 -13.61 24.69 -7.84
N LEU A 338 -13.53 23.57 -8.56
CA LEU A 338 -12.62 22.47 -8.25
C LEU A 338 -11.14 22.87 -8.39
N LYS A 339 -10.80 23.92 -9.17
CA LYS A 339 -9.44 24.47 -9.21
C LYS A 339 -8.96 25.03 -7.86
N ARG A 340 -9.90 25.41 -6.99
CA ARG A 340 -9.63 25.90 -5.62
C ARG A 340 -9.53 24.78 -4.59
N PHE A 341 -9.59 23.52 -5.01
CA PHE A 341 -9.37 22.37 -4.13
C PHE A 341 -8.03 22.52 -3.41
N LYS A 342 -8.05 22.26 -2.10
CA LYS A 342 -6.87 22.19 -1.26
C LYS A 342 -6.90 20.86 -0.50
N PRO A 343 -5.82 20.08 -0.57
CA PRO A 343 -5.72 18.84 0.19
C PRO A 343 -5.73 19.12 1.69
N TYR A 344 -5.98 18.07 2.47
CA TYR A 344 -5.77 18.14 3.90
C TYR A 344 -4.30 18.43 4.22
N LYS A 345 -4.08 19.20 5.29
CA LYS A 345 -2.77 19.35 5.91
C LYS A 345 -2.56 18.23 6.93
#